data_AF-A0A497JM77-F1
#
_entry.id   AF-A0A497JM77-F1
#
_cell.length_a   1.000
_cell.length_b   1.000
_cell.length_c   1.000
_cell.angle_alpha   90.00
_cell.angle_beta   90.00
_cell.angle_gamma   90.00
#
_symmetry.space_group_name_H-M   'P 1'
#
loop_
_entity.id
_entity.type
_entity.pdbx_description
1 polymer ?
#
loop_
_entity_poly.entity_id
_entity_poly.type
_entity_poly.pdbx_seq_one_letter_code
_entity_poly.pdbx_strand_id
1 'polypeptide(L)'
;MCEKELEEKYSRYTFNLQNVFSNLRVLESSRKVEEVLDLARRYFEDAKHFKEKNQTVTALISLAYSEGLLDALRILNYVQFKWVGGE
;
A
#
# COMPACT_ATOMS: atom_id res chain seq x y z
N MET A 1 21.85 4.47 0.17
CA MET A 1 20.78 4.57 1.18
C MET A 1 21.27 3.89 2.43
N CYS A 2 21.26 4.61 3.56
CA CYS A 2 21.61 4.03 4.85
C CYS A 2 20.46 3.12 5.34
N GLU A 3 20.77 2.11 6.14
CA GLU A 3 19.76 1.21 6.74
C GLU A 3 18.67 1.99 7.48
N LYS A 4 19.07 3.04 8.22
CA LYS A 4 18.14 3.95 8.89
C LYS A 4 17.11 4.59 7.94
N GLU A 5 17.53 5.03 6.76
CA GLU A 5 16.64 5.66 5.78
C GLU A 5 15.61 4.66 5.20
N LEU A 6 16.03 3.39 5.04
CA LEU A 6 15.15 2.31 4.59
C LEU A 6 14.07 2.02 5.63
N GLU A 7 14.44 1.98 6.91
CA GLU A 7 13.51 1.74 8.03
C GLU A 7 12.50 2.87 8.20
N GLU A 8 12.93 4.12 8.07
CA GLU A 8 12.06 5.30 8.10
C GLU A 8 11.05 5.28 6.94
N LYS A 9 11.52 4.98 5.71
CA LYS A 9 10.63 4.83 4.55
C LYS A 9 9.63 3.70 4.74
N TYR A 10 10.08 2.56 5.23
CA TYR A 10 9.21 1.39 5.45
C TYR A 10 8.12 1.72 6.46
N SER A 11 8.48 2.35 7.58
CA SER A 11 7.53 2.75 8.62
C SER A 11 6.48 3.71 8.08
N ARG A 12 6.90 4.71 7.29
CA ARG A 12 6.00 5.68 6.66
C ARG A 12 5.04 5.04 5.67
N TYR A 13 5.54 4.24 4.72
CA TYR A 13 4.70 3.59 3.71
C TYR A 13 3.71 2.61 4.35
N THR A 14 4.18 1.87 5.37
CA THR A 14 3.32 0.95 6.12
C THR A 14 2.18 1.69 6.82
N PHE A 15 2.50 2.79 7.51
CA PHE A 15 1.50 3.62 8.17
C PHE A 15 0.49 4.20 7.19
N ASN A 16 0.96 4.71 6.05
CA ASN A 16 0.12 5.29 5.01
C ASN A 16 -0.86 4.27 4.44
N LEU A 17 -0.37 3.08 4.05
CA LEU A 17 -1.21 2.00 3.54
C LEU A 17 -2.20 1.50 4.59
N GLN A 18 -1.77 1.36 5.85
CA GLN A 18 -2.67 0.98 6.93
C GLN A 18 -3.82 1.99 7.09
N ASN A 19 -3.51 3.29 7.05
CA ASN A 19 -4.52 4.33 7.08
C ASN A 19 -5.47 4.28 5.87
N VAL A 20 -4.94 4.05 4.67
CA VAL A 20 -5.76 3.90 3.46
C VAL A 20 -6.68 2.70 3.58
N PHE A 21 -6.17 1.52 3.94
CA PHE A 21 -7.01 0.33 4.08
C PHE A 21 -8.11 0.47 5.13
N SER A 22 -7.88 1.24 6.20
CA SER A 22 -8.89 1.53 7.22
C SER A 22 -9.95 2.54 6.79
N ASN A 23 -9.63 3.47 5.89
CA ASN A 23 -10.51 4.60 5.54
C ASN A 23 -11.02 4.57 4.10
N LEU A 24 -10.55 3.63 3.28
CA LEU A 24 -10.93 3.49 1.88
C LEU A 24 -12.43 3.26 1.75
N ARG A 25 -13.05 4.02 0.85
CA ARG A 25 -14.44 3.84 0.43
C ARG A 25 -14.46 3.32 -1.00
N VAL A 26 -15.22 2.26 -1.24
CA VAL A 26 -15.49 1.77 -2.60
C VAL A 26 -16.62 2.61 -3.17
N LEU A 27 -16.37 3.24 -4.32
CA LEU A 27 -17.36 4.05 -5.04
C LEU A 27 -18.09 3.21 -6.09
N GLU A 28 -17.34 2.37 -6.82
CA GLU A 28 -17.88 1.41 -7.78
C GLU A 28 -17.32 0.03 -7.47
N SER A 29 -18.20 -0.91 -7.11
CA SER A 29 -17.79 -2.30 -6.91
C SER A 29 -17.98 -3.12 -8.18
N SER A 30 -16.93 -3.81 -8.58
CA SER A 30 -16.97 -4.90 -9.55
C SER A 30 -16.01 -5.98 -9.11
N ARG A 31 -16.20 -7.21 -9.61
CA ARG A 31 -15.29 -8.31 -9.32
C ARG A 31 -13.82 -7.96 -9.61
N LYS A 32 -13.55 -7.20 -10.68
CA LYS A 32 -12.19 -6.75 -11.02
C LYS A 32 -11.63 -5.76 -10.01
N VAL A 33 -12.46 -4.83 -9.51
CA VAL A 33 -12.05 -3.87 -8.47
C VAL A 33 -11.76 -4.60 -7.16
N GLU A 34 -12.61 -5.56 -6.78
CA GLU A 34 -12.39 -6.38 -5.59
C GLU A 34 -11.12 -7.23 -5.70
N GLU A 35 -10.86 -7.84 -6.86
CA GLU A 35 -9.62 -8.60 -7.14
C GLU A 35 -8.37 -7.71 -7.01
N VAL A 36 -8.41 -6.47 -7.52
CA VAL A 36 -7.28 -5.52 -7.39
C VAL A 36 -7.11 -5.06 -5.94
N LEU A 37 -8.20 -4.81 -5.21
CA LEU A 37 -8.14 -4.44 -3.79
C LEU A 37 -7.59 -5.58 -2.93
N ASP A 38 -7.98 -6.82 -3.20
CA ASP A 38 -7.43 -8.00 -2.55
C ASP A 38 -5.93 -8.14 -2.85
N LEU A 39 -5.54 -7.96 -4.12
CA LEU A 39 -4.13 -7.99 -4.51
C LEU A 39 -3.31 -6.92 -3.79
N ALA A 40 -3.82 -5.69 -3.68
CA ALA A 40 -3.16 -4.63 -2.93
C ALA A 40 -2.96 -5.00 -1.45
N ARG A 41 -3.95 -5.62 -0.80
CA ARG A 41 -3.83 -6.11 0.58
C ARG A 41 -2.78 -7.21 0.70
N ARG A 42 -2.75 -8.17 -0.23
CA ARG A 42 -1.75 -9.26 -0.22
C ARG A 42 -0.33 -8.71 -0.29
N TYR A 43 -0.06 -7.75 -1.17
CA TYR A 43 1.26 -7.11 -1.24
C TYR A 43 1.62 -6.31 0.02
N PHE A 44 0.63 -5.75 0.72
CA PHE A 44 0.86 -5.12 2.03
C PHE A 44 1.23 -6.14 3.11
N GLU A 45 0.59 -7.32 3.13
CA GLU A 45 0.98 -8.41 4.03
C GLU A 45 2.34 -9.03 3.64
N ASP A 46 2.62 -9.20 2.34
CA ASP A 46 3.92 -9.65 1.85
C ASP A 46 5.04 -8.71 2.30
N ALA A 47 4.80 -7.41 2.28
CA ALA A 47 5.76 -6.42 2.77
C ALA A 47 6.12 -6.66 4.24
N LYS A 48 5.12 -6.94 5.10
CA LYS A 48 5.36 -7.26 6.52
C LYS A 48 6.16 -8.55 6.67
N HIS A 49 5.83 -9.58 5.89
CA HIS A 49 6.57 -10.85 5.89
C HIS A 49 8.03 -10.69 5.45
N PHE A 50 8.29 -9.90 4.40
CA PHE A 50 9.65 -9.59 3.98
C PHE A 50 10.40 -8.77 5.04
N LYS A 51 9.70 -7.86 5.72
CA LYS A 51 10.29 -7.07 6.80
C LYS A 51 10.72 -7.94 7.98
N GLU A 52 9.89 -8.89 8.42
CA GLU A 52 10.22 -9.85 9.48
C GLU A 52 11.48 -10.66 9.17
N LYS A 53 11.78 -10.87 7.88
CA LYS A 53 12.99 -11.55 7.39
C LYS A 53 14.18 -10.63 7.15
N ASN A 54 14.12 -9.37 7.61
CA ASN A 54 15.13 -8.33 7.37
C ASN A 54 15.35 -8.02 5.87
N GLN A 55 14.37 -8.29 5.00
CA GLN A 55 14.43 -7.99 3.57
C GLN A 55 13.78 -6.63 3.28
N THR A 56 14.26 -5.56 3.92
CA THR A 56 13.62 -4.23 3.90
C THR A 56 13.44 -3.65 2.49
N VAL A 57 14.38 -3.88 1.57
CA VAL A 57 14.24 -3.42 0.17
C VAL A 57 13.08 -4.13 -0.54
N THR A 58 12.97 -5.45 -0.40
CA THR A 58 11.86 -6.23 -0.99
C THR A 58 10.53 -5.84 -0.35
N ALA A 59 10.52 -5.57 0.96
CA ALA A 59 9.36 -5.06 1.66
C ALA A 59 8.88 -3.72 1.08
N LEU A 60 9.79 -2.77 0.88
CA LEU A 60 9.49 -1.47 0.25
C LEU A 60 8.96 -1.60 -1.18
N ILE A 61 9.51 -2.51 -1.99
CA ILE A 61 9.00 -2.79 -3.34
C ILE A 61 7.56 -3.29 -3.28
N SER A 62 7.25 -4.16 -2.31
CA SER A 62 5.90 -4.70 -2.11
C SER A 62 4.92 -3.62 -1.66
N LEU A 63 5.33 -2.71 -0.76
CA LEU A 63 4.53 -1.54 -0.38
C LEU A 63 4.26 -0.62 -1.58
N ALA A 64 5.29 -0.27 -2.35
CA ALA A 64 5.14 0.61 -3.52
C ALA A 64 4.19 0.00 -4.57
N TYR A 65 4.22 -1.32 -4.77
CA TYR A 65 3.28 -2.00 -5.64
C TYR A 65 1.84 -1.93 -5.12
N SER A 66 1.65 -2.14 -3.81
CA SER A 66 0.35 -1.96 -3.15
C SER A 66 -0.19 -0.52 -3.32
N GLU A 67 0.63 0.51 -3.07
CA GLU A 67 0.26 1.92 -3.27
C GLU A 67 -0.14 2.19 -4.73
N GLY A 68 0.64 1.71 -5.70
CA GLY A 68 0.37 1.89 -7.12
C GLY A 68 -0.95 1.29 -7.58
N LEU A 69 -1.33 0.11 -7.07
CA LEU A 69 -2.63 -0.50 -7.35
C LEU A 69 -3.78 0.37 -6.81
N LEU A 70 -3.65 0.89 -5.60
CA LEU A 70 -4.67 1.74 -4.98
C LEU A 70 -4.78 3.09 -5.67
N ASP A 71 -3.66 3.71 -6.06
CA ASP A 71 -3.67 4.95 -6.82
C ASP A 71 -4.32 4.76 -8.20
N ALA A 72 -4.07 3.65 -8.88
CA ALA A 72 -4.75 3.35 -10.15
C ALA A 72 -6.29 3.29 -9.98
N LEU A 73 -6.78 2.58 -8.95
CA LEU A 73 -8.21 2.52 -8.65
C LEU A 73 -8.79 3.90 -8.28
N ARG A 74 -8.02 4.73 -7.56
CA ARG A 74 -8.40 6.09 -7.19
C ARG A 74 -8.51 7.00 -8.40
N ILE A 75 -7.53 6.96 -9.31
CA ILE A 75 -7.51 7.73 -10.57
C ILE A 75 -8.73 7.39 -11.44
N LEU A 76 -9.12 6.12 -11.46
CA LEU A 76 -10.30 5.63 -12.18
C LEU A 76 -11.63 5.92 -11.47
N ASN A 77 -11.61 6.59 -10.32
CA ASN A 77 -12.77 6.90 -9.47
C ASN A 77 -13.54 5.66 -8.97
N TYR A 78 -12.91 4.49 -8.89
CA TYR A 78 -13.52 3.28 -8.33
C TYR A 78 -13.45 3.25 -6.80
N VAL A 79 -12.47 3.94 -6.22
CA VAL A 79 -12.30 4.07 -4.77
C VAL A 79 -11.97 5.50 -4.38
N GLN A 80 -12.24 5.84 -3.12
CA GLN A 80 -11.92 7.14 -2.53
C GLN A 80 -11.15 6.94 -1.22
N PHE A 81 -9.99 7.57 -1.14
CA PHE A 81 -9.17 7.68 0.07
C PHE A 81 -8.23 8.89 -0.04
N LYS A 82 -7.48 9.17 1.04
CA LYS A 82 -6.42 10.18 1.05
C LYS A 82 -5.14 9.60 1.65
N TRP A 83 -4.00 9.95 1.08
CA TRP A 83 -2.70 9.65 1.66
C TRP A 83 -2.43 10.61 2.84
N VAL A 84 -1.96 10.06 3.96
CA VAL A 84 -1.48 10.86 5.10
C VAL A 84 -0.03 11.27 4.83
N GLY A 85 0.26 12.56 4.84
CA GLY A 85 1.60 13.10 4.56
C GLY A 85 1.91 13.38 3.07
N GLY A 86 0.90 13.38 2.20
CA GLY A 86 0.99 14.01 0.89
C GLY A 86 0.48 15.45 0.97
N GLU A 87 1.39 16.42 0.86
CA GLU A 87 1.07 17.76 0.35
C GLU A 87 1.00 17.72 -1.18
#